data_AF-A0A813H6R7-F1
#
_entry.id   AF-A0A813H6R7-F1
#
_cell.length_a   1.000
_cell.length_b   1.000
_cell.length_c   1.000
_cell.angle_alpha   90.00
_cell.angle_beta   90.00
_cell.angle_gamma   90.00
#
_symmetry.space_group_name_H-M   'P 1'
#
loop_
_entity.id
_entity.type
_entity.pdbx_description
1 polymer ?
#
loop_
_entity_poly.entity_id
_entity_poly.type
_entity_poly.pdbx_seq_one_letter_code
_entity_poly.pdbx_strand_id
1 'polypeptide(L)'
;AAEQVAERRCAPWRAQAAALLDVDLLQEALRRWGSADFEEAAAGLRQRCPALEASTETADGAENQVSARIAQLDFLVDTGAMSGADCLQMVTSWPECLSDFTIRQVWAQDDLVAVNKPFNRLMYCKKRLPREVPVADWLKTGFQGQGQARLCHRLDYGTSGVLLLATSREAANWCAELFAGRKVKKVYHAVVFGHPSWDGQVCLDDPIQGKPSETLVH
;
A
#
# COMPACT_ATOMS: atom_id res chain seq x y z
N ALA A 1 -21.26 30.79 -9.08
CA ALA A 1 -19.83 30.81 -9.44
C ALA A 1 -19.06 29.58 -8.93
N ALA A 2 -19.40 29.01 -7.76
CA ALA A 2 -18.79 27.77 -7.26
C ALA A 2 -19.34 26.48 -7.90
N GLU A 3 -20.59 26.47 -8.39
CA GLU A 3 -21.19 25.29 -9.03
C GLU A 3 -20.78 25.07 -10.50
N GLN A 4 -20.45 26.13 -11.24
CA GLN A 4 -20.08 26.02 -12.66
C GLN A 4 -18.65 25.52 -12.91
N VAL A 5 -17.83 25.38 -11.86
CA VAL A 5 -16.48 24.77 -11.95
C VAL A 5 -16.55 23.25 -11.82
N ALA A 6 -17.64 22.69 -11.27
CA ALA A 6 -17.79 21.25 -11.03
C ALA A 6 -18.22 20.45 -12.29
N GLU A 7 -18.91 21.06 -13.24
CA GLU A 7 -19.52 20.33 -14.38
C GLU A 7 -18.64 20.26 -15.66
N ARG A 8 -17.53 20.98 -15.75
CA ARG A 8 -16.70 21.05 -16.98
C ARG A 8 -15.63 19.96 -17.14
N ARG A 9 -15.70 18.83 -16.42
CA ARG A 9 -14.70 17.74 -16.50
C ARG A 9 -15.25 16.34 -16.77
N CYS A 10 -16.44 16.24 -17.36
CA CYS A 10 -17.02 14.96 -17.76
C CYS A 10 -16.84 14.72 -19.27
N ALA A 11 -16.20 13.60 -19.61
CA ALA A 11 -15.84 13.06 -20.94
C ALA A 11 -14.60 13.72 -21.60
N PRO A 12 -13.50 12.97 -21.83
CA PRO A 12 -13.46 11.60 -22.37
C PRO A 12 -12.61 10.68 -21.48
N TRP A 13 -13.21 10.14 -20.42
CA TRP A 13 -12.48 9.27 -19.51
C TRP A 13 -12.70 7.78 -19.77
N ARG A 14 -13.53 7.35 -20.73
CA ARG A 14 -13.93 5.93 -20.86
C ARG A 14 -12.84 4.94 -21.31
N ALA A 15 -11.73 5.39 -21.89
CA ALA A 15 -10.67 4.53 -22.42
C ALA A 15 -9.63 4.12 -21.36
N GLN A 16 -9.93 4.38 -20.10
CA GLN A 16 -8.92 4.82 -19.18
C GLN A 16 -8.79 3.91 -17.92
N ALA A 17 -9.56 2.82 -17.82
CA ALA A 17 -9.44 1.86 -16.72
C ALA A 17 -8.27 0.89 -16.86
N ALA A 18 -7.97 0.53 -18.10
CA ALA A 18 -7.16 -0.61 -18.45
C ALA A 18 -5.64 -0.35 -18.35
N ALA A 19 -5.22 0.89 -18.07
CA ALA A 19 -3.80 1.28 -18.07
C ALA A 19 -3.13 1.27 -16.68
N LEU A 20 -3.89 1.06 -15.61
CA LEU A 20 -3.37 1.02 -14.23
C LEU A 20 -3.24 -0.40 -13.67
N LEU A 21 -3.87 -1.35 -14.34
CA LEU A 21 -3.87 -2.78 -14.05
C LEU A 21 -3.49 -3.44 -15.35
N ASP A 22 -2.49 -4.31 -15.37
CA ASP A 22 -2.33 -5.23 -16.49
C ASP A 22 -3.58 -6.13 -16.49
N VAL A 23 -4.58 -5.73 -17.28
CA VAL A 23 -5.90 -6.34 -17.29
C VAL A 23 -5.81 -7.77 -17.78
N ASP A 24 -4.91 -8.03 -18.73
CA ASP A 24 -4.69 -9.37 -19.27
C ASP A 24 -4.06 -10.27 -18.20
N LEU A 25 -3.04 -9.77 -17.48
CA LEU A 25 -2.43 -10.49 -16.36
C LEU A 25 -3.44 -10.75 -15.22
N LEU A 26 -4.26 -9.75 -14.88
CA LEU A 26 -5.30 -9.89 -13.87
C LEU A 26 -6.37 -10.89 -14.31
N GLN A 27 -6.82 -10.82 -15.56
CA GLN A 27 -7.77 -11.77 -16.15
C GLN A 27 -7.26 -13.20 -16.07
N GLU A 28 -6.01 -13.41 -16.43
CA GLU A 28 -5.39 -14.73 -16.37
C GLU A 28 -5.26 -15.23 -14.93
N ALA A 29 -4.90 -14.37 -13.99
CA ALA A 29 -4.88 -14.71 -12.58
C ALA A 29 -6.27 -15.11 -12.06
N LEU A 30 -7.32 -14.35 -12.39
CA LEU A 30 -8.70 -14.68 -11.97
C LEU A 30 -9.18 -16.02 -12.55
N ARG A 31 -8.81 -16.35 -13.80
CA ARG A 31 -9.11 -17.67 -14.39
C ARG A 31 -8.41 -18.80 -13.63
N ARG A 32 -7.11 -18.64 -13.33
CA ARG A 32 -6.34 -19.62 -12.56
C ARG A 32 -6.91 -19.83 -11.15
N TRP A 33 -7.48 -18.80 -10.54
CA TRP A 33 -8.12 -18.87 -9.23
C TRP A 33 -9.58 -19.38 -9.26
N GLY A 34 -10.08 -19.79 -10.43
CA GLY A 34 -11.36 -20.50 -10.57
C GLY A 34 -12.55 -19.63 -10.97
N SER A 35 -12.33 -18.39 -11.43
CA SER A 35 -13.42 -17.62 -12.06
C SER A 35 -13.62 -18.04 -13.51
N ALA A 36 -14.86 -18.36 -13.89
CA ALA A 36 -15.23 -18.61 -15.28
C ALA A 36 -15.43 -17.30 -16.08
N ASP A 37 -15.69 -16.17 -15.40
CA ASP A 37 -15.96 -14.89 -16.03
C ASP A 37 -15.29 -13.71 -15.29
N PHE A 38 -14.35 -13.03 -15.97
CA PHE A 38 -13.74 -11.80 -15.45
C PHE A 38 -14.75 -10.66 -15.36
N GLU A 39 -15.74 -10.62 -16.27
CA GLU A 39 -16.72 -9.54 -16.32
C GLU A 39 -17.65 -9.55 -15.09
N GLU A 40 -18.01 -10.72 -14.58
CA GLU A 40 -18.77 -10.85 -13.34
C GLU A 40 -17.97 -10.36 -12.12
N ALA A 41 -16.71 -10.80 -12.01
CA ALA A 41 -15.77 -10.36 -10.98
C ALA A 41 -15.49 -8.85 -11.03
N ALA A 42 -15.33 -8.31 -12.24
CA ALA A 42 -15.10 -6.90 -12.49
C ALA A 42 -16.36 -6.05 -12.29
N ALA A 43 -17.56 -6.59 -12.51
CA ALA A 43 -18.82 -5.86 -12.32
C ALA A 43 -18.99 -5.39 -10.87
N GLY A 44 -18.67 -6.25 -9.88
CA GLY A 44 -18.69 -5.86 -8.47
C GLY A 44 -17.66 -4.79 -8.13
N LEU A 45 -16.46 -4.86 -8.72
CA LEU A 45 -15.43 -3.84 -8.58
C LEU A 45 -15.86 -2.50 -9.20
N ARG A 46 -16.43 -2.51 -10.42
CA ARG A 46 -16.93 -1.33 -11.13
C ARG A 46 -18.11 -0.69 -10.39
N GLN A 47 -19.05 -1.48 -9.87
CA GLN A 47 -20.18 -0.97 -9.08
C GLN A 47 -19.72 -0.22 -7.82
N ARG A 48 -18.72 -0.76 -7.12
CA ARG A 48 -18.19 -0.17 -5.88
C ARG A 48 -17.18 0.95 -6.12
N CYS A 49 -16.50 0.91 -7.26
CA CYS A 49 -15.51 1.89 -7.67
C CYS A 49 -15.78 2.37 -9.10
N PRO A 50 -16.83 3.18 -9.34
CA PRO A 50 -17.18 3.68 -10.68
C PRO A 50 -16.05 4.50 -11.34
N ALA A 51 -15.15 5.04 -10.51
CA ALA A 51 -13.98 5.80 -10.95
C ALA A 51 -12.85 4.94 -11.53
N LEU A 52 -12.92 3.60 -11.43
CA LEU A 52 -11.98 2.71 -12.12
C LEU A 52 -12.02 2.93 -13.62
N GLU A 53 -13.12 3.42 -14.18
CA GLU A 53 -13.27 3.53 -15.62
C GLU A 53 -12.44 4.66 -16.30
N ALA A 54 -11.58 5.42 -15.56
CA ALA A 54 -11.20 6.83 -15.84
C ALA A 54 -9.70 7.37 -15.75
N SER A 55 -8.59 6.67 -16.12
CA SER A 55 -7.25 7.30 -16.53
C SER A 55 -6.35 6.68 -17.72
N THR A 56 -6.11 7.38 -18.87
CA THR A 56 -5.43 6.83 -20.12
C THR A 56 -3.91 6.92 -20.13
N GLU A 57 -3.24 7.33 -19.04
CA GLU A 57 -1.79 7.44 -19.06
C GLU A 57 -1.16 6.21 -18.40
N THR A 58 -0.31 5.51 -19.16
CA THR A 58 0.56 4.45 -18.64
C THR A 58 1.45 5.02 -17.56
N ALA A 59 1.10 4.73 -16.32
CA ALA A 59 1.88 5.12 -15.19
C ALA A 59 2.99 4.07 -14.98
N ASP A 60 4.13 4.22 -15.68
CA ASP A 60 5.36 3.39 -15.52
C ASP A 60 5.58 2.97 -14.04
N GLY A 61 5.36 1.68 -13.71
CA GLY A 61 5.48 1.14 -12.35
C GLY A 61 4.17 0.81 -11.59
N ALA A 62 2.99 1.07 -12.15
CA ALA A 62 1.72 0.50 -11.63
C ALA A 62 1.61 -1.01 -11.94
N GLU A 63 2.03 -1.42 -13.13
CA GLU A 63 2.16 -2.83 -13.55
C GLU A 63 2.97 -3.65 -12.56
N ASN A 64 4.14 -3.14 -12.12
CA ASN A 64 4.99 -3.81 -11.15
C ASN A 64 4.28 -4.09 -9.80
N GLN A 65 3.34 -3.23 -9.38
CA GLN A 65 2.61 -3.45 -8.12
C GLN A 65 1.55 -4.55 -8.28
N VAL A 66 0.89 -4.59 -9.44
CA VAL A 66 -0.13 -5.58 -9.76
C VAL A 66 0.50 -6.95 -9.96
N SER A 67 1.58 -7.02 -10.74
CA SER A 67 2.33 -8.25 -10.98
C SER A 67 2.93 -8.82 -9.69
N ALA A 68 3.52 -7.96 -8.83
CA ALA A 68 4.04 -8.41 -7.53
C ALA A 68 2.92 -8.96 -6.63
N ARG A 69 1.73 -8.35 -6.65
CA ARG A 69 0.59 -8.83 -5.86
C ARG A 69 0.03 -10.14 -6.39
N ILE A 70 -0.10 -10.28 -7.71
CA ILE A 70 -0.52 -11.55 -8.34
C ILE A 70 0.47 -12.66 -8.00
N ALA A 71 1.78 -12.41 -8.15
CA ALA A 71 2.81 -13.39 -7.79
C ALA A 71 2.74 -13.80 -6.31
N GLN A 72 2.44 -12.87 -5.40
CA GLN A 72 2.23 -13.19 -3.99
C GLN A 72 1.00 -14.09 -3.78
N LEU A 73 -0.11 -13.82 -4.44
CA LEU A 73 -1.33 -14.61 -4.33
C LEU A 73 -1.17 -15.99 -4.95
N ASP A 74 -0.49 -16.07 -6.10
CA ASP A 74 -0.12 -17.32 -6.73
C ASP A 74 0.73 -18.18 -5.81
N PHE A 75 1.76 -17.61 -5.18
CA PHE A 75 2.56 -18.32 -4.19
C PHE A 75 1.70 -18.90 -3.05
N LEU A 76 0.71 -18.15 -2.55
CA LEU A 76 -0.19 -18.64 -1.50
C LEU A 76 -1.10 -19.78 -2.00
N VAL A 77 -1.54 -19.73 -3.25
CA VAL A 77 -2.33 -20.81 -3.87
C VAL A 77 -1.46 -22.05 -4.10
N ASP A 78 -0.28 -21.88 -4.70
CA ASP A 78 0.64 -22.96 -5.05
C ASP A 78 1.15 -23.70 -3.81
N THR A 79 1.31 -22.99 -2.69
CA THR A 79 1.70 -23.59 -1.40
C THR A 79 0.52 -24.17 -0.61
N GLY A 80 -0.72 -24.05 -1.12
CA GLY A 80 -1.93 -24.48 -0.44
C GLY A 80 -2.28 -23.65 0.80
N ALA A 81 -1.64 -22.50 1.00
CA ALA A 81 -1.90 -21.57 2.10
C ALA A 81 -3.25 -20.85 1.94
N MET A 82 -3.75 -20.72 0.71
CA MET A 82 -5.01 -20.07 0.38
C MET A 82 -5.65 -20.75 -0.83
N SER A 83 -6.98 -20.87 -0.87
CA SER A 83 -7.65 -21.38 -2.08
C SER A 83 -7.73 -20.31 -3.16
N GLY A 84 -7.84 -20.73 -4.43
CA GLY A 84 -8.14 -19.81 -5.53
C GLY A 84 -9.44 -19.02 -5.28
N ALA A 85 -10.48 -19.68 -4.74
CA ALA A 85 -11.74 -19.04 -4.41
C ALA A 85 -11.58 -17.91 -3.38
N ASP A 86 -10.74 -18.11 -2.34
CA ASP A 86 -10.45 -17.06 -1.35
C ASP A 86 -9.67 -15.89 -1.96
N CYS A 87 -8.70 -16.17 -2.84
CA CYS A 87 -7.98 -15.14 -3.60
C CYS A 87 -8.93 -14.31 -4.46
N LEU A 88 -9.82 -14.98 -5.20
CA LEU A 88 -10.85 -14.36 -6.02
C LEU A 88 -11.77 -13.48 -5.17
N GLN A 89 -12.26 -13.99 -4.03
CA GLN A 89 -13.10 -13.22 -3.12
C GLN A 89 -12.37 -11.97 -2.60
N MET A 90 -11.11 -12.09 -2.19
CA MET A 90 -10.31 -10.98 -1.67
C MET A 90 -10.11 -9.86 -2.70
N VAL A 91 -9.79 -10.23 -3.94
CA VAL A 91 -9.54 -9.25 -5.01
C VAL A 91 -10.83 -8.57 -5.46
N THR A 92 -11.93 -9.32 -5.53
CA THR A 92 -13.18 -8.80 -6.10
C THR A 92 -14.03 -8.08 -5.07
N SER A 93 -14.06 -8.51 -3.81
CA SER A 93 -15.09 -8.08 -2.85
C SER A 93 -14.77 -6.77 -2.15
N TRP A 94 -13.50 -6.46 -1.87
CA TRP A 94 -13.16 -5.26 -1.09
C TRP A 94 -11.71 -4.79 -1.30
N PRO A 95 -11.45 -3.90 -2.27
CA PRO A 95 -10.13 -3.29 -2.41
C PRO A 95 -9.93 -2.28 -1.27
N GLU A 96 -9.42 -2.74 -0.13
CA GLU A 96 -9.22 -1.91 1.06
C GLU A 96 -8.44 -0.64 0.75
N CYS A 97 -7.55 -0.63 -0.25
CA CYS A 97 -6.79 0.56 -0.64
C CYS A 97 -7.64 1.74 -1.11
N LEU A 98 -8.88 1.48 -1.57
CA LEU A 98 -9.81 2.50 -2.04
C LEU A 98 -10.82 2.93 -0.97
N SER A 99 -10.80 2.30 0.22
CA SER A 99 -11.68 2.67 1.32
C SER A 99 -11.14 3.90 2.07
N ASP A 100 -12.08 4.73 2.54
CA ASP A 100 -11.75 5.82 3.45
C ASP A 100 -11.04 5.27 4.69
N PHE A 101 -10.09 6.04 5.20
CA PHE A 101 -9.32 5.66 6.39
C PHE A 101 -8.96 6.87 7.23
N THR A 102 -8.68 6.58 8.49
CA THR A 102 -8.15 7.55 9.45
C THR A 102 -6.82 7.03 9.98
N ILE A 103 -5.90 7.95 10.25
CA ILE A 103 -4.64 7.63 10.90
C ILE A 103 -4.70 8.16 12.32
N ARG A 104 -4.62 7.25 13.30
CA ARG A 104 -4.67 7.59 14.72
C ARG A 104 -3.28 7.96 15.22
N GLN A 105 -3.16 9.09 15.91
CA GLN A 105 -1.99 9.39 16.72
C GLN A 105 -1.91 8.45 17.92
N VAL A 106 -0.75 7.82 18.10
CA VAL A 106 -0.49 6.89 19.21
C VAL A 106 0.47 7.48 20.25
N TRP A 107 1.30 8.46 19.85
CA TRP A 107 2.22 9.14 20.75
C TRP A 107 2.65 10.48 20.14
N ALA A 108 2.99 11.45 20.99
CA ALA A 108 3.61 12.71 20.59
C ALA A 108 4.46 13.27 21.73
N GLN A 109 5.66 13.76 21.40
CA GLN A 109 6.53 14.47 22.34
C GLN A 109 7.47 15.39 21.55
N ASP A 110 7.72 16.57 22.11
CA ASP A 110 8.53 17.62 21.49
C ASP A 110 8.01 17.90 20.06
N ASP A 111 8.86 17.68 19.05
CA ASP A 111 8.53 17.85 17.63
C ASP A 111 8.32 16.52 16.89
N LEU A 112 8.07 15.43 17.61
CA LEU A 112 7.84 14.11 17.06
C LEU A 112 6.44 13.59 17.37
N VAL A 113 5.82 12.97 16.36
CA VAL A 113 4.51 12.36 16.48
C VAL A 113 4.55 10.97 15.86
N ALA A 114 4.10 9.97 16.62
CA ALA A 114 3.93 8.61 16.11
C ALA A 114 2.45 8.37 15.81
N VAL A 115 2.17 7.83 14.63
CA VAL A 115 0.83 7.53 14.15
C VAL A 115 0.73 6.07 13.72
N ASN A 116 -0.46 5.48 13.78
CA ASN A 116 -0.70 4.11 13.30
C ASN A 116 -1.14 4.13 11.84
N LYS A 117 -0.24 3.75 10.92
CA LYS A 117 -0.54 3.58 9.50
C LYS A 117 -1.40 2.33 9.30
N PRO A 118 -2.56 2.44 8.63
CA PRO A 118 -3.34 1.28 8.24
C PRO A 118 -2.61 0.38 7.23
N PHE A 119 -3.02 -0.89 7.18
CA PHE A 119 -2.61 -1.85 6.16
C PHE A 119 -3.10 -1.41 4.78
N ASN A 120 -2.47 -1.88 3.70
CA ASN A 120 -2.85 -1.56 2.31
C ASN A 120 -2.95 -0.06 2.02
N ARG A 121 -1.94 0.71 2.42
CA ARG A 121 -1.89 2.15 2.16
C ARG A 121 -0.54 2.56 1.59
N LEU A 122 -0.57 3.22 0.43
CA LEU A 122 0.60 3.85 -0.16
C LEU A 122 1.16 4.94 0.75
N MET A 123 2.48 4.95 0.95
CA MET A 123 3.16 6.03 1.67
C MET A 123 3.17 7.32 0.85
N TYR A 124 3.74 7.22 -0.34
CA TYR A 124 3.84 8.28 -1.34
C TYR A 124 3.95 7.60 -2.69
N CYS A 125 3.03 7.93 -3.60
CA CYS A 125 3.20 7.59 -5.00
C CYS A 125 2.50 8.63 -5.87
N LYS A 126 3.18 9.05 -6.94
CA LYS A 126 2.55 9.83 -8.02
C LYS A 126 1.64 8.96 -8.88
N LYS A 127 1.91 7.66 -8.94
CA LYS A 127 1.26 6.66 -9.78
C LYS A 127 0.45 5.72 -8.90
N ARG A 128 -0.87 5.91 -8.88
CA ARG A 128 -1.78 5.29 -7.92
C ARG A 128 -3.14 5.08 -8.55
N LEU A 129 -3.96 4.24 -7.93
CA LEU A 129 -5.32 4.02 -8.41
C LEU A 129 -6.17 5.30 -8.26
N PRO A 130 -7.20 5.50 -9.11
CA PRO A 130 -8.11 6.62 -8.95
C PRO A 130 -8.77 6.56 -7.56
N ARG A 131 -8.83 7.70 -6.87
CA ARG A 131 -9.32 7.84 -5.48
C ARG A 131 -8.47 7.17 -4.40
N GLU A 132 -7.41 6.44 -4.72
CA GLU A 132 -6.47 6.00 -3.71
C GLU A 132 -5.77 7.22 -3.11
N VAL A 133 -5.84 7.35 -1.79
CA VAL A 133 -5.24 8.47 -1.05
C VAL A 133 -3.98 7.97 -0.35
N PRO A 134 -2.77 8.37 -0.79
CA PRO A 134 -1.55 8.05 -0.07
C PRO A 134 -1.51 8.71 1.30
N VAL A 135 -0.82 8.09 2.24
CA VAL A 135 -0.59 8.59 3.59
C VAL A 135 0.00 10.00 3.58
N ALA A 136 0.97 10.28 2.70
CA ALA A 136 1.57 11.61 2.58
C ALA A 136 0.55 12.70 2.17
N ASP A 137 -0.47 12.34 1.37
CA ASP A 137 -1.50 13.29 0.96
C ASP A 137 -2.57 13.42 2.06
N TRP A 138 -2.96 12.32 2.72
CA TRP A 138 -3.83 12.35 3.90
C TRP A 138 -3.25 13.23 5.01
N LEU A 139 -1.94 13.17 5.26
CA LEU A 139 -1.28 13.98 6.29
C LEU A 139 -1.33 15.48 6.01
N LYS A 140 -1.49 15.92 4.76
CA LYS A 140 -1.58 17.36 4.43
C LYS A 140 -2.94 17.95 4.80
N THR A 141 -3.99 17.14 4.81
CA THR A 141 -5.38 17.58 4.98
C THR A 141 -6.00 17.12 6.29
N GLY A 142 -5.62 15.92 6.77
CA GLY A 142 -6.20 15.27 7.94
C GLY A 142 -5.36 15.36 9.22
N PHE A 143 -4.09 15.76 9.14
CA PHE A 143 -3.26 15.90 10.34
C PHE A 143 -3.45 17.28 10.98
N GLN A 144 -4.03 17.32 12.18
CA GLN A 144 -4.35 18.57 12.89
C GLN A 144 -3.25 19.05 13.85
N GLY A 145 -1.99 18.70 13.59
CA GLY A 145 -0.85 19.15 14.41
C GLY A 145 -0.34 20.55 14.06
N GLN A 146 0.45 21.14 14.96
CA GLN A 146 1.16 22.39 14.66
C GLN A 146 2.29 22.11 13.66
N GLY A 147 2.33 22.88 12.57
CA GLY A 147 3.35 22.74 11.52
C GLY A 147 3.05 21.66 10.47
N GLN A 148 3.84 21.67 9.40
CA GLN A 148 3.71 20.69 8.33
C GLN A 148 4.38 19.38 8.75
N ALA A 149 3.59 18.33 8.97
CA ALA A 149 4.11 17.00 9.29
C ALA A 149 4.98 16.45 8.15
N ARG A 150 6.13 15.90 8.51
CA ARG A 150 7.11 15.30 7.60
C ARG A 150 7.29 13.83 7.96
N LEU A 151 7.29 12.97 6.95
CA LEU A 151 7.56 11.54 7.12
C LEU A 151 9.03 11.34 7.51
N CYS A 152 9.30 10.75 8.69
CA CYS A 152 10.67 10.44 9.11
C CYS A 152 11.20 9.15 8.48
N HIS A 153 10.30 8.22 8.16
CA HIS A 153 10.60 6.98 7.46
C HIS A 153 9.38 6.53 6.66
N ARG A 154 9.51 5.40 5.96
CA ARG A 154 8.41 4.77 5.23
C ARG A 154 8.12 3.38 5.79
N LEU A 155 6.90 2.92 5.54
CA LEU A 155 6.50 1.53 5.65
C LEU A 155 6.11 1.03 4.25
N ASP A 156 6.20 -0.27 4.02
CA ASP A 156 5.73 -0.84 2.76
C ASP A 156 4.21 -0.78 2.67
N TYR A 157 3.70 -0.95 1.44
CA TYR A 157 2.28 -0.83 1.14
C TYR A 157 1.42 -1.75 2.03
N GLY A 158 1.80 -3.03 2.10
CA GLY A 158 1.16 -4.08 2.90
C GLY A 158 1.62 -4.13 4.36
N THR A 159 2.29 -3.10 4.89
CA THR A 159 2.74 -3.09 6.29
C THR A 159 1.90 -2.10 7.07
N SER A 160 1.22 -2.51 8.14
CA SER A 160 0.59 -1.58 9.09
C SER A 160 1.53 -1.24 10.24
N GLY A 161 1.16 -0.26 11.06
CA GLY A 161 1.82 0.00 12.33
C GLY A 161 2.44 1.38 12.45
N VAL A 162 3.44 1.50 13.32
CA VAL A 162 3.96 2.79 13.77
C VAL A 162 4.72 3.50 12.65
N LEU A 163 4.27 4.71 12.35
CA LEU A 163 4.90 5.65 11.44
C LEU A 163 5.26 6.91 12.22
N LEU A 164 6.54 7.28 12.22
CA LEU A 164 7.04 8.47 12.89
C LEU A 164 7.01 9.68 11.95
N LEU A 165 6.53 10.79 12.47
CA LEU A 165 6.41 12.09 11.83
C LEU A 165 7.19 13.13 12.62
N ALA A 166 7.73 14.12 11.92
CA ALA A 166 8.33 15.32 12.51
C ALA A 166 7.50 16.56 12.17
N THR A 167 7.24 17.42 13.16
CA THR A 167 6.48 18.67 13.00
C THR A 167 7.37 19.87 12.69
N SER A 168 8.66 19.82 13.08
CA SER A 168 9.68 20.81 12.74
C SER A 168 10.66 20.31 11.68
N ARG A 169 11.50 21.21 11.14
CA ARG A 169 12.54 20.84 10.17
C ARG A 169 13.74 20.21 10.88
N GLU A 170 14.04 20.72 12.06
CA GLU A 170 15.10 20.31 12.97
C GLU A 170 14.88 18.85 13.37
N ALA A 171 13.68 18.49 13.83
CA ALA A 171 13.34 17.12 14.18
C ALA A 171 13.36 16.18 12.96
N ALA A 172 12.95 16.65 11.78
CA ALA A 172 13.00 15.86 10.56
C ALA A 172 14.46 15.52 10.16
N ASN A 173 15.36 16.50 10.24
CA ASN A 173 16.79 16.29 9.98
C ASN A 173 17.40 15.33 11.01
N TRP A 174 17.10 15.52 12.29
CA TRP A 174 17.56 14.64 13.35
C TRP A 174 17.10 13.20 13.14
N CYS A 175 15.83 12.99 12.80
CA CYS A 175 15.31 11.67 12.44
C CYS A 175 16.03 11.08 11.22
N ALA A 176 16.25 11.87 10.16
CA ALA A 176 16.94 11.39 8.97
C ALA A 176 18.34 10.85 9.30
N GLU A 177 19.09 11.53 10.17
CA GLU A 177 20.40 11.07 10.66
C GLU A 177 20.30 9.76 11.46
N LEU A 178 19.30 9.64 12.35
CA LEU A 178 19.09 8.42 13.12
C LEU A 178 18.73 7.21 12.25
N PHE A 179 17.83 7.40 11.27
CA PHE A 179 17.43 6.35 10.33
C PHE A 179 18.58 5.96 9.39
N ALA A 180 19.29 6.93 8.82
CA ALA A 180 20.45 6.67 7.97
C ALA A 180 21.58 5.97 8.72
N GLY A 181 21.80 6.35 9.98
CA GLY A 181 22.80 5.74 10.86
C GLY A 181 22.38 4.41 11.50
N ARG A 182 21.22 3.83 11.16
CA ARG A 182 20.66 2.61 11.77
C ARG A 182 20.59 2.65 13.32
N LYS A 183 20.37 3.84 13.90
CA LYS A 183 20.29 4.04 15.35
C LYS A 183 18.89 3.81 15.93
N VAL A 184 17.89 3.66 15.07
CA VAL A 184 16.48 3.43 15.44
C VAL A 184 16.21 1.94 15.55
N LYS A 185 15.75 1.49 16.72
CA LYS A 185 15.26 0.12 16.93
C LYS A 185 13.80 0.01 16.53
N LYS A 186 13.46 -0.98 15.71
CA LYS A 186 12.10 -1.26 15.23
C LYS A 186 11.79 -2.72 15.47
N VAL A 187 10.58 -3.02 15.92
CA VAL A 187 10.09 -4.38 16.14
C VAL A 187 8.89 -4.59 15.22
N TYR A 188 8.90 -5.69 14.48
CA TYR A 188 7.82 -6.09 13.59
C TYR A 188 7.25 -7.42 14.10
N HIS A 189 5.93 -7.50 14.16
CA HIS A 189 5.22 -8.75 14.40
C HIS A 189 4.69 -9.24 13.06
N ALA A 190 5.05 -10.46 12.69
CA ALA A 190 4.64 -11.09 11.43
C ALA A 190 4.09 -12.49 11.69
N VAL A 191 3.08 -12.86 10.91
CA VAL A 191 2.63 -14.25 10.80
C VAL A 191 3.23 -14.80 9.52
N VAL A 192 3.92 -15.94 9.63
CA VAL A 192 4.65 -16.56 8.52
C VAL A 192 4.00 -17.86 8.11
N PHE A 193 4.19 -18.25 6.85
CA PHE A 193 3.81 -19.56 6.35
C PHE A 193 4.88 -20.60 6.69
N GLY A 194 4.47 -21.71 7.29
CA GLY A 194 5.37 -22.75 7.80
C GLY A 194 5.89 -22.47 9.22
N HIS A 195 6.77 -23.34 9.69
CA HIS A 195 7.42 -23.21 11.00
C HIS A 195 8.92 -23.12 10.80
N PRO A 196 9.58 -22.03 11.26
CA PRO A 196 11.02 -21.96 11.24
C PRO A 196 11.66 -23.14 11.98
N SER A 197 12.75 -23.68 11.45
CA SER A 197 13.46 -24.83 12.03
C SER A 197 14.44 -24.45 13.13
N TRP A 198 14.56 -23.16 13.46
CA TRP A 198 15.45 -22.65 14.48
C TRP A 198 14.72 -22.43 15.81
N ASP A 199 15.45 -22.67 16.90
CA ASP A 199 14.99 -22.35 18.25
C ASP A 199 15.62 -21.02 18.72
N GLY A 200 14.82 -20.16 19.32
CA GLY A 200 15.28 -18.90 19.89
C GLY A 200 15.66 -17.85 18.84
N GLN A 201 16.50 -16.90 19.25
CA GLN A 201 16.84 -15.75 18.41
C GLN A 201 17.88 -16.11 17.34
N VAL A 202 17.61 -15.73 16.09
CA VAL A 202 18.53 -15.87 14.96
C VAL A 202 18.76 -14.51 14.29
N CYS A 203 19.98 -14.29 13.80
CA CYS A 203 20.32 -13.15 12.97
C CYS A 203 20.28 -13.54 11.48
N LEU A 204 19.50 -12.80 10.70
CA LEU A 204 19.46 -12.90 9.25
C LEU A 204 20.17 -11.67 8.66
N ASP A 205 21.28 -11.87 7.96
CA ASP A 205 22.18 -10.81 7.49
C ASP A 205 22.43 -10.81 5.96
N ASP A 206 21.61 -11.54 5.21
CA ASP A 206 21.68 -11.57 3.75
C ASP A 206 21.50 -10.18 3.12
N PRO A 207 22.40 -9.75 2.20
CA PRO A 207 22.28 -8.46 1.55
C PRO A 207 21.01 -8.34 0.69
N ILE A 208 20.31 -7.22 0.81
CA ILE A 208 19.13 -6.92 0.00
C ILE A 208 19.53 -5.91 -1.07
N GLN A 209 19.41 -6.27 -2.35
CA GLN A 209 19.80 -5.41 -3.48
C GLN A 209 21.25 -4.89 -3.36
N GLY A 210 22.16 -5.76 -2.89
CA GLY A 210 23.57 -5.43 -2.71
C GLY A 210 23.88 -4.51 -1.52
N LYS A 211 22.89 -4.20 -0.67
CA LYS A 211 23.08 -3.41 0.54
C LYS A 211 23.11 -4.31 1.77
N PRO A 212 24.01 -4.07 2.74
CA PRO A 212 24.01 -4.80 4.00
C PRO A 212 22.66 -4.67 4.72
N SER A 213 22.15 -5.81 5.17
CA SER A 213 20.93 -5.94 5.94
C SER A 213 21.24 -6.78 7.17
N GLU A 214 20.53 -6.53 8.26
CA GLU A 214 20.60 -7.35 9.47
C GLU A 214 19.22 -7.31 10.13
N THR A 215 18.68 -8.47 10.50
CA THR A 215 17.41 -8.59 11.21
C THR A 215 17.50 -9.71 12.23
N LEU A 216 17.21 -9.38 13.48
CA LEU A 216 17.05 -10.37 14.53
C LEU A 216 15.60 -10.87 14.53
N VAL A 217 15.43 -12.18 14.38
CA VAL A 217 14.14 -12.87 14.42
C VAL A 217 14.10 -13.73 15.67
N HIS A 218 12.95 -13.75 16.33
CA HIS A 218 12.69 -14.55 17.53
C HIS A 218 11.69 -15.66 17.21
#